data_AF-A0AAD4E5D6-F1
#
_entry.id   AF-A0AAD4E5D6-F1
#
_cell.length_a   1.000
_cell.length_b   1.000
_cell.length_c   1.000
_cell.angle_alpha   90.00
_cell.angle_beta   90.00
_cell.angle_gamma   90.00
#
_symmetry.space_group_name_H-M   'P 1'
#
loop_
_entity.id
_entity.type
_entity.pdbx_description
1 polymer ?
#
loop_
_entity_poly.entity_id
_entity_poly.type
_entity_poly.pdbx_seq_one_letter_code
_entity_poly.pdbx_strand_id
1 'polypeptide(L)'
;MALELLTKNGQQGKVKHLYRHDLESFMWVFVWIRLRYRQGVLLPRRLRPLDEWATLDAIACVKKKSVFLVNPFDDLSPDLQTSQLDIDWPLWALFVEFFRSSRQAYFNRVDHMYCILLAQLRSREGAYEQINAEETISDMDDLLGKFTGTMAWVELSNALPL
;
A
#
# COMPACT_ATOMS: atom_id res chain seq x y z
N MET A 1 6.68 -0.62 -2.97
CA MET A 1 5.23 -0.83 -2.95
C MET A 1 4.84 -1.90 -3.94
N ALA A 2 3.83 -2.73 -3.64
CA ALA A 2 3.23 -3.70 -4.55
C ALA A 2 2.78 -3.05 -5.87
N LEU A 3 2.41 -1.77 -5.84
CA LEU A 3 2.16 -0.98 -7.04
C LEU A 3 3.31 -1.00 -8.07
N GLU A 4 4.57 -1.14 -7.62
CA GLU A 4 5.72 -1.26 -8.52
C GLU A 4 5.61 -2.51 -9.41
N LEU A 5 5.04 -3.60 -8.89
CA LEU A 5 4.83 -4.84 -9.64
C LEU A 5 3.76 -4.69 -10.74
N LEU A 6 2.84 -3.74 -10.59
CA LEU A 6 1.79 -3.44 -11.57
C LEU A 6 2.29 -2.52 -12.72
N THR A 7 3.49 -1.95 -12.59
CA THR A 7 4.09 -1.14 -13.66
C THR A 7 4.57 -2.03 -14.82
N LYS A 8 4.84 -1.42 -15.99
CA LYS A 8 5.42 -2.14 -17.13
C LYS A 8 6.71 -2.88 -16.77
N ASN A 9 7.57 -2.29 -15.94
CA ASN A 9 8.81 -2.94 -15.49
C ASN A 9 8.52 -4.12 -14.55
N GLY A 10 7.54 -3.96 -13.65
CA GLY A 10 7.07 -5.04 -12.77
C GLY A 10 6.53 -6.24 -13.56
N GLN A 11 5.66 -5.98 -14.53
CA GLN A 11 5.09 -7.00 -15.41
C GLN A 11 6.14 -7.70 -16.30
N GLN A 12 7.28 -7.04 -16.56
CA GLN A 12 8.43 -7.62 -17.27
C GLN A 12 9.39 -8.39 -16.35
N GLY A 13 9.10 -8.49 -15.05
CA GLY A 13 9.98 -9.14 -14.06
C GLY A 13 11.24 -8.34 -13.72
N LYS A 14 11.30 -7.06 -14.10
CA LYS A 14 12.47 -6.18 -13.86
C LYS A 14 12.46 -5.56 -12.46
N VAL A 15 11.32 -5.57 -11.79
CA VAL A 15 11.22 -5.16 -10.39
C VAL A 15 11.43 -6.42 -9.55
N LYS A 16 12.47 -6.40 -8.70
CA LYS A 16 12.70 -7.46 -7.72
C LYS A 16 11.50 -7.55 -6.79
N HIS A 17 10.92 -8.74 -6.68
CA HIS A 17 9.85 -9.02 -5.73
C HIS A 17 10.43 -9.07 -4.31
N LEU A 18 9.84 -8.30 -3.39
CA LEU A 18 10.28 -8.18 -2.01
C LEU A 18 9.12 -8.43 -1.05
N TYR A 19 9.41 -8.82 0.19
CA TYR A 19 8.37 -9.10 1.19
C TYR A 19 7.37 -7.94 1.40
N ARG A 20 7.84 -6.67 1.31
CA ARG A 20 6.96 -5.48 1.34
C ARG A 20 5.88 -5.49 0.26
N HIS A 21 6.16 -6.09 -0.89
CA HIS A 21 5.21 -6.22 -1.99
C HIS A 21 4.12 -7.24 -1.65
N ASP A 22 4.49 -8.34 -1.00
CA ASP A 22 3.51 -9.33 -0.52
C ASP A 22 2.65 -8.77 0.59
N LEU A 23 3.26 -8.10 1.57
CA LEU A 23 2.54 -7.47 2.68
C LEU A 23 1.53 -6.43 2.19
N GLU A 24 1.93 -5.54 1.28
CA GLU A 24 0.99 -4.57 0.71
C GLU A 24 -0.11 -5.24 -0.12
N SER A 25 0.23 -6.27 -0.90
CA SER A 25 -0.78 -7.04 -1.65
C SER A 25 -1.79 -7.71 -0.73
N PHE A 26 -1.32 -8.23 0.41
CA PHE A 26 -2.17 -8.81 1.45
C PHE A 26 -3.10 -7.78 2.09
N MET A 27 -2.60 -6.56 2.37
CA MET A 27 -3.45 -5.46 2.87
C MET A 27 -4.52 -5.05 1.87
N TRP A 28 -4.22 -5.03 0.55
CA TRP A 28 -5.24 -4.78 -0.48
C TRP A 28 -6.35 -5.83 -0.49
N VAL A 29 -6.06 -7.10 -0.17
CA VAL A 29 -7.08 -8.15 -0.05
C VAL A 29 -8.04 -7.85 1.10
N PHE A 30 -7.57 -7.35 2.23
CA PHE A 30 -8.46 -6.97 3.32
C PHE A 30 -9.33 -5.77 2.98
N VAL A 31 -8.78 -4.72 2.36
CA VAL A 31 -9.58 -3.59 1.86
C VAL A 31 -10.68 -4.09 0.93
N TRP A 32 -10.32 -5.00 0.02
CA TRP A 32 -11.28 -5.63 -0.89
C TRP A 32 -12.39 -6.35 -0.15
N ILE A 33 -12.04 -7.27 0.77
CA ILE A 33 -13.03 -8.04 1.54
C ILE A 33 -13.93 -7.10 2.35
N ARG A 34 -13.35 -6.12 3.05
CA ARG A 34 -14.09 -5.22 3.92
C ARG A 34 -15.05 -4.31 3.15
N LEU A 35 -14.72 -3.89 1.93
CA LEU A 35 -15.63 -3.12 1.08
C LEU A 35 -16.66 -3.98 0.34
N ARG A 36 -16.52 -5.31 0.41
CA ARG A 36 -17.38 -6.25 -0.33
C ARG A 36 -18.37 -6.99 0.55
N TYR A 37 -18.02 -7.22 1.81
CA TYR A 37 -18.81 -8.00 2.75
C TYR A 37 -19.18 -7.19 3.99
N ARG A 38 -20.37 -7.46 4.53
CA ARG A 38 -20.81 -6.95 5.83
C ARG A 38 -21.39 -8.11 6.64
N GLN A 39 -20.88 -8.32 7.85
CA GLN A 39 -21.29 -9.43 8.72
C GLN A 39 -21.26 -10.79 7.99
N GLY A 40 -20.25 -11.01 7.15
CA GLY A 40 -20.11 -12.22 6.33
C GLY A 40 -21.03 -12.28 5.09
N VAL A 41 -21.90 -11.30 4.88
CA VAL A 41 -22.83 -11.25 3.74
C VAL A 41 -22.28 -10.37 2.62
N LEU A 42 -22.31 -10.87 1.38
CA LEU A 42 -21.87 -10.14 0.20
C LEU A 42 -22.81 -8.96 -0.10
N LEU A 43 -22.26 -7.77 -0.28
CA LEU A 43 -23.02 -6.57 -0.60
C LEU A 43 -23.58 -6.59 -2.04
N PRO A 44 -24.69 -5.89 -2.31
CA PRO A 44 -25.17 -5.64 -3.67
C PRO A 44 -24.11 -4.95 -4.53
N ARG A 45 -24.07 -5.26 -5.83
CA ARG A 45 -23.04 -4.75 -6.76
C ARG A 45 -22.83 -3.23 -6.73
N ARG A 46 -23.92 -2.46 -6.59
CA ARG A 46 -23.87 -0.99 -6.50
C ARG A 46 -23.08 -0.45 -5.29
N LEU A 47 -22.87 -1.28 -4.27
CA LEU A 47 -22.13 -0.95 -3.04
C LEU A 47 -20.76 -1.61 -2.99
N ARG A 48 -20.26 -2.15 -4.10
CA ARG A 48 -18.94 -2.81 -4.19
C ARG A 48 -18.03 -2.01 -5.12
N PRO A 49 -17.50 -0.86 -4.66
CA PRO A 49 -16.79 0.09 -5.52
C PRO A 49 -15.57 -0.51 -6.21
N LEU A 50 -14.94 -1.51 -5.58
CA LEU A 50 -13.74 -2.13 -6.13
C LEU A 50 -14.03 -3.22 -7.17
N ASP A 51 -15.26 -3.72 -7.31
CA ASP A 51 -15.57 -4.82 -8.24
C ASP A 51 -15.07 -4.58 -9.68
N GLU A 52 -15.13 -3.33 -10.14
CA GLU A 52 -14.60 -2.94 -11.45
C GLU A 52 -13.10 -3.16 -11.58
N TRP A 53 -12.32 -3.01 -10.50
CA TRP A 53 -10.86 -3.14 -10.54
C TRP A 53 -10.40 -4.55 -10.87
N ALA A 54 -11.21 -5.58 -10.53
CA ALA A 54 -10.91 -6.96 -10.88
C ALA A 54 -10.94 -7.22 -12.39
N THR A 55 -11.53 -6.31 -13.17
CA THR A 55 -11.61 -6.42 -14.63
C THR A 55 -10.59 -5.55 -15.37
N LEU A 56 -9.82 -4.74 -14.62
CA LEU A 56 -8.84 -3.83 -15.19
C LEU A 56 -7.52 -4.54 -15.49
N ASP A 57 -6.79 -4.02 -16.50
CA ASP A 57 -5.39 -4.39 -16.68
C ASP A 57 -4.52 -3.85 -15.53
N ALA A 58 -3.28 -4.36 -15.44
CA ALA A 58 -2.36 -4.00 -14.37
C ALA A 58 -2.08 -2.49 -14.28
N ILE A 59 -1.99 -1.80 -15.44
CA ILE A 59 -1.68 -0.36 -15.50
C ILE A 59 -2.89 0.46 -15.05
N ALA A 60 -4.10 0.11 -15.47
CA ALA A 60 -5.32 0.73 -15.00
C ALA A 60 -5.53 0.50 -13.50
N CYS A 61 -5.24 -0.72 -13.01
CA CYS A 61 -5.29 -1.06 -11.60
C CYS A 61 -4.30 -0.23 -10.77
N VAL A 62 -3.07 0.00 -11.25
CA VAL A 62 -2.10 0.85 -10.53
C VAL A 62 -2.62 2.28 -10.38
N LYS A 63 -3.22 2.84 -11.43
CA LYS A 63 -3.76 4.21 -11.40
C LYS A 63 -4.88 4.34 -10.39
N LYS A 64 -5.85 3.42 -10.43
CA LYS A 64 -6.98 3.39 -9.48
C LYS A 64 -6.51 3.25 -8.04
N LYS A 65 -5.61 2.30 -7.76
CA LYS A 65 -5.00 2.15 -6.44
C LYS A 65 -4.26 3.41 -5.99
N SER A 66 -3.48 4.05 -6.87
CA SER A 66 -2.77 5.29 -6.54
C SER A 66 -3.72 6.44 -6.18
N VAL A 67 -4.84 6.58 -6.90
CA VAL A 67 -5.88 7.59 -6.59
C VAL A 67 -6.53 7.30 -5.25
N PHE A 68 -6.93 6.04 -5.00
CA PHE A 68 -7.50 5.61 -3.73
C PHE A 68 -6.57 5.87 -2.54
N LEU A 69 -5.26 5.71 -2.70
CA LEU A 69 -4.28 6.01 -1.65
C LEU A 69 -4.16 7.51 -1.32
N VAL A 70 -4.57 8.39 -2.24
CA VAL A 70 -4.60 9.84 -2.02
C VAL A 70 -5.93 10.24 -1.40
N ASN A 71 -7.03 9.78 -2.00
CA ASN A 71 -8.39 10.11 -1.59
C ASN A 71 -9.24 8.84 -1.47
N PRO A 72 -9.15 8.10 -0.35
CA PRO A 72 -9.84 6.82 -0.19
C PRO A 72 -11.37 6.95 -0.14
N PHE A 73 -11.90 8.17 0.01
CA PHE A 73 -13.32 8.45 0.03
C PHE A 73 -13.90 8.82 -1.35
N ASP A 74 -13.07 9.25 -2.31
CA ASP A 74 -13.54 9.69 -3.64
C ASP A 74 -14.12 8.54 -4.46
N ASP A 75 -13.53 7.34 -4.32
CA ASP A 75 -13.99 6.13 -5.01
C ASP A 75 -15.13 5.41 -4.27
N LEU A 76 -15.52 5.88 -3.07
CA LEU A 76 -16.66 5.33 -2.35
C LEU A 76 -17.92 6.06 -2.78
N SER A 77 -18.93 5.33 -3.27
CA SER A 77 -20.24 5.88 -3.62
C SER A 77 -20.78 6.77 -2.49
N PRO A 78 -21.49 7.88 -2.78
CA PRO A 78 -22.16 8.68 -1.76
C PRO A 78 -23.09 7.86 -0.85
N ASP A 79 -23.67 6.78 -1.39
CA ASP A 79 -24.48 5.79 -0.64
C ASP A 79 -23.66 5.00 0.40
N LEU A 80 -22.36 4.80 0.16
CA LEU A 80 -21.42 4.21 1.13
C LEU A 80 -21.05 5.20 2.25
N GLN A 81 -21.06 6.50 1.95
CA GLN A 81 -20.60 7.55 2.86
C GLN A 81 -21.65 7.96 3.91
N THR A 82 -22.95 7.77 3.65
CA THR A 82 -24.02 8.48 4.39
C THR A 82 -24.66 7.76 5.59
N SER A 83 -24.33 6.51 5.92
CA SER A 83 -24.74 5.83 7.19
C SER A 83 -24.54 4.31 7.18
N GLN A 84 -24.29 3.71 6.01
CA GLN A 84 -24.40 2.26 5.86
C GLN A 84 -23.11 1.46 5.97
N LEU A 85 -21.93 2.07 5.98
CA LEU A 85 -20.76 1.35 6.45
C LEU A 85 -20.66 1.58 7.95
N ASP A 86 -20.99 0.56 8.74
CA ASP A 86 -20.48 0.44 10.11
C ASP A 86 -18.97 0.26 9.97
N ILE A 87 -18.30 1.39 9.79
CA ILE A 87 -16.87 1.51 9.63
C ILE A 87 -16.31 1.24 11.01
N ASP A 88 -15.66 0.10 11.16
CA ASP A 88 -14.74 -0.11 12.25
C ASP A 88 -13.59 0.88 12.02
N TRP A 89 -13.72 2.05 12.64
CA TRP A 89 -12.82 3.17 12.42
C TRP A 89 -11.37 2.82 12.76
N PRO A 90 -11.07 2.11 13.88
CA PRO A 90 -9.74 1.56 14.13
C PRO A 90 -9.21 0.71 12.96
N LEU A 91 -10.01 -0.21 12.42
CA LEU A 91 -9.59 -1.04 11.29
C LEU A 91 -9.37 -0.23 10.01
N TRP A 92 -10.21 0.76 9.71
CA TRP A 92 -9.97 1.63 8.54
C TRP A 92 -8.76 2.54 8.72
N ALA A 93 -8.57 3.08 9.92
CA ALA A 93 -7.40 3.87 10.26
C ALA A 93 -6.12 3.04 10.09
N LEU A 94 -6.13 1.76 10.50
CA LEU A 94 -5.03 0.83 10.31
C LEU A 94 -4.63 0.71 8.84
N PHE A 95 -5.60 0.47 7.94
CA PHE A 95 -5.31 0.35 6.52
C PHE A 95 -4.75 1.66 5.94
N VAL A 96 -5.39 2.79 6.25
CA VAL A 96 -4.95 4.11 5.76
C VAL A 96 -3.53 4.43 6.23
N GLU A 97 -3.22 4.15 7.50
CA GLU A 97 -1.90 4.36 8.08
C GLU A 97 -0.85 3.42 7.49
N PHE A 98 -1.16 2.14 7.33
CA PHE A 98 -0.28 1.17 6.65
C PHE A 98 0.09 1.66 5.25
N PHE A 99 -0.90 2.07 4.47
CA PHE A 99 -0.71 2.52 3.10
C PHE A 99 0.07 3.84 3.02
N ARG A 100 -0.18 4.76 3.96
CA ARG A 100 0.59 6.01 4.09
C ARG A 100 2.05 5.72 4.41
N SER A 101 2.33 4.85 5.37
CA SER A 101 3.69 4.44 5.74
C SER A 101 4.41 3.73 4.59
N SER A 102 3.72 2.82 3.90
CA SER A 102 4.24 2.11 2.73
C SER A 102 4.61 3.07 1.59
N ARG A 103 3.78 4.09 1.37
CA ARG A 103 3.99 5.14 0.37
C ARG A 103 5.13 6.07 0.76
N GLN A 104 5.20 6.50 2.01
CA GLN A 104 6.30 7.31 2.50
C GLN A 104 7.64 6.59 2.38
N ALA A 105 7.70 5.32 2.80
CA ALA A 105 8.89 4.49 2.66
C ALA A 105 9.32 4.36 1.19
N TYR A 106 8.36 4.26 0.26
CA TYR A 106 8.66 4.28 -1.17
C TYR A 106 9.26 5.59 -1.65
N PHE A 107 8.68 6.75 -1.30
CA PHE A 107 9.25 8.03 -1.71
C PHE A 107 10.63 8.26 -1.13
N ASN A 108 10.84 7.93 0.15
CA ASN A 108 12.15 8.02 0.78
C ASN A 108 13.22 7.24 0.00
N ARG A 109 12.89 6.06 -0.53
CA ARG A 109 13.81 5.25 -1.36
C ARG A 109 14.07 5.88 -2.71
N VAL A 110 13.04 6.39 -3.37
CA VAL A 110 13.21 7.06 -4.67
C VAL A 110 14.08 8.31 -4.51
N ASP A 111 13.84 9.10 -3.46
CA ASP A 111 14.65 10.28 -3.13
C ASP A 111 16.09 9.88 -2.77
N HIS A 112 16.28 8.83 -1.98
CA HIS A 112 17.61 8.32 -1.64
C HIS A 112 18.38 7.88 -2.89
N MET A 113 17.74 7.11 -3.77
CA MET A 113 18.34 6.67 -5.04
C MET A 113 18.67 7.86 -5.95
N TYR A 114 17.83 8.88 -5.99
CA TYR A 114 18.09 10.09 -6.75
C TYR A 114 19.28 10.88 -6.18
N CYS A 115 19.39 10.99 -4.86
CA CYS A 115 20.54 11.58 -4.17
C CYS A 115 21.84 10.82 -4.46
N ILE A 116 21.82 9.48 -4.43
CA ILE A 116 22.97 8.65 -4.80
C ILE A 116 23.35 8.89 -6.27
N LEU A 117 22.39 8.83 -7.19
CA LEU A 117 22.64 9.06 -8.62
C LEU A 117 23.25 10.44 -8.86
N LEU A 118 22.72 11.48 -8.20
CA LEU A 118 23.26 12.83 -8.29
C LEU A 118 24.68 12.94 -7.70
N ALA A 119 24.95 12.26 -6.58
CA ALA A 119 26.27 12.20 -5.99
C ALA A 119 27.27 11.50 -6.92
N GLN A 120 26.87 10.38 -7.54
CA GLN A 120 27.65 9.62 -8.52
C GLN A 120 27.90 10.43 -9.81
N LEU A 121 26.91 11.18 -10.29
CA LEU A 121 27.10 12.06 -11.45
C LEU A 121 28.05 13.22 -11.14
N ARG A 122 28.11 13.69 -9.88
CA ARG A 122 29.07 14.69 -9.41
C ARG A 122 30.46 14.08 -9.17
N SER A 123 30.55 12.86 -8.66
CA SER A 123 31.80 12.10 -8.51
C SER A 123 32.06 11.29 -9.76
N ARG A 124 32.53 11.93 -10.83
CA ARG A 124 32.86 11.25 -12.08
C ARG A 124 34.14 10.40 -11.91
N GLU A 125 34.08 9.31 -11.15
CA GLU A 125 35.04 8.19 -11.15
C GLU A 125 34.47 7.00 -10.35
N GLY A 126 34.71 5.79 -10.87
CA GLY A 126 33.85 4.63 -10.68
C GLY A 126 33.81 4.04 -9.27
N ALA A 127 32.60 3.74 -8.81
CA ALA A 127 32.31 2.61 -7.93
C ALA A 127 30.83 2.25 -8.10
N TYR A 128 30.56 1.17 -8.83
CA TYR A 128 29.25 0.52 -8.79
C TYR A 128 29.18 -0.29 -7.51
N GLU A 129 28.71 0.31 -6.42
CA GLU A 129 28.21 -0.49 -5.30
C GLU A 129 26.85 -1.07 -5.69
N GLN A 130 26.82 -2.38 -5.85
CA GLN A 130 25.59 -3.14 -5.88
C GLN A 130 24.86 -2.86 -4.57
N ILE A 131 23.68 -2.25 -4.68
CA ILE A 131 22.74 -2.11 -3.59
C ILE A 131 22.45 -3.52 -3.05
N ASN A 132 23.06 -3.83 -1.90
CA ASN A 132 23.13 -5.17 -1.31
C ASN A 132 21.82 -5.52 -0.60
N ALA A 133 21.57 -6.83 -0.45
CA ALA A 133 20.41 -7.40 0.24
C ALA A 133 20.26 -6.98 1.72
N GLU A 134 21.26 -6.33 2.33
CA GLU A 134 21.18 -5.76 3.67
C GLU A 134 20.22 -4.55 3.75
N GLU A 135 20.10 -3.76 2.67
CA GLU A 135 19.19 -2.61 2.63
C GLU A 135 17.71 -3.07 2.71
N THR A 136 17.41 -4.29 2.26
CA THR A 136 16.04 -4.86 2.27
C THR A 136 15.52 -5.30 3.64
N ILE A 137 16.40 -5.68 4.57
CA ILE A 137 15.99 -6.01 5.95
C ILE A 137 15.75 -4.72 6.74
N SER A 138 16.69 -3.77 6.64
CA SER A 138 16.57 -2.46 7.30
C SER A 138 15.34 -1.67 6.84
N ASP A 139 14.93 -1.78 5.56
CA ASP A 139 13.75 -1.10 5.02
C ASP A 139 12.42 -1.65 5.58
N MET A 140 12.34 -2.95 5.81
CA MET A 140 11.17 -3.55 6.44
C MET A 140 11.07 -3.18 7.91
N ASP A 141 12.19 -3.14 8.63
CA ASP A 141 12.21 -2.76 10.04
C ASP A 141 11.81 -1.29 10.23
N ASP A 142 12.23 -0.39 9.34
CA ASP A 142 11.80 1.01 9.34
C ASP A 142 10.29 1.15 9.06
N LEU A 143 9.78 0.41 8.06
CA LEU A 143 8.35 0.39 7.75
C LEU A 143 7.53 -0.13 8.93
N LEU A 144 7.94 -1.27 9.51
CA LEU A 144 7.26 -1.89 10.63
C LEU A 144 7.34 -1.00 11.86
N GLY A 145 8.52 -0.45 12.20
CA GLY A 145 8.68 0.44 13.35
C GLY A 145 7.78 1.67 13.27
N LYS A 146 7.67 2.30 12.09
CA LYS A 146 6.74 3.42 11.86
C LYS A 146 5.28 3.00 11.96
N PHE A 147 4.93 1.85 11.38
CA PHE A 147 3.57 1.36 11.33
C PHE A 147 3.07 0.87 12.70
N THR A 148 3.88 0.11 13.45
CA THR A 148 3.51 -0.38 14.77
C THR A 148 3.46 0.72 15.82
N GLY A 149 4.02 1.89 15.53
CA GLY A 149 3.92 3.08 16.35
C GLY A 149 2.65 3.91 16.11
N THR A 150 1.80 3.56 15.13
CA THR A 150 0.59 4.34 14.86
C THR A 150 -0.52 4.06 15.85
N MET A 151 -1.40 5.05 16.06
CA MET A 151 -2.50 4.93 17.03
C MET A 151 -3.44 3.77 16.69
N ALA A 152 -3.78 3.58 15.41
CA ALA A 152 -4.69 2.49 15.03
C ALA A 152 -4.09 1.11 15.31
N TRP A 153 -2.77 0.94 15.08
CA TRP A 153 -2.09 -0.30 15.44
C TRP A 153 -2.13 -0.54 16.95
N VAL A 154 -1.80 0.49 17.75
CA VAL A 154 -1.78 0.40 19.22
C VAL A 154 -3.16 0.08 19.77
N GLU A 155 -4.21 0.72 19.26
CA GLU A 155 -5.59 0.47 19.68
C GLU A 155 -6.03 -0.96 19.39
N LEU A 156 -5.81 -1.44 18.17
CA LEU A 156 -6.20 -2.80 17.77
C LEU A 156 -5.36 -3.89 18.45
N SER A 157 -4.09 -3.63 18.71
CA SER A 157 -3.19 -4.59 19.36
C SER A 157 -3.49 -4.78 20.85
N ASN A 158 -4.07 -3.76 21.49
CA ASN A 158 -4.43 -3.78 22.90
C ASN A 158 -5.92 -4.10 23.13
N ALA A 159 -6.72 -4.21 22.07
CA ALA A 159 -8.08 -4.68 22.18
C ALA A 159 -8.07 -6.12 22.71
N LEU A 160 -8.83 -6.38 23.79
CA LEU A 160 -9.02 -7.73 24.31
C LEU A 160 -9.55 -8.62 23.18
N PRO A 161 -9.04 -9.86 23.03
CA PRO A 161 -9.57 -10.78 22.04
C PRO A 161 -11.06 -11.00 22.28
N LEU A 162 -11.87 -10.81 21.22
CA LEU A 162 -13.30 -11.08 21.17
C LEU A 162 -13.62 -12.54 21.49
#